data_AF-A0A2H6ES36-F1
#
_entry.id   AF-A0A2H6ES36-F1
#
_cell.length_a   1.000
_cell.length_b   1.000
_cell.length_c   1.000
_cell.angle_alpha   90.00
_cell.angle_beta   90.00
_cell.angle_gamma   90.00
#
_symmetry.space_group_name_H-M   'P 1'
#
loop_
_entity.id
_entity.type
_entity.pdbx_description
1 polymer ?
#
loop_
_entity_poly.entity_id
_entity_poly.type
_entity_poly.pdbx_seq_one_letter_code
_entity_poly.pdbx_strand_id
1 'polypeptide(L)'
;MNGKEQSNLKFVKGLLKETIFFNGNGDGTKVQITHIPIANVDLTVRFKNILEKTNIKALQDLLNTSPYELLGIRNCGRKSIRDTRNEIEFFVSKHPEIFDGNYFKTQEELLKETNVPLFGKVSNDFANKLYKIKDIFLCQINLPIRIKNYLLDDTTFRTIEDLIKVDAKNLIVKKNIGRDSIEQIKEEVIKITNYDTNKINALLNDPKYILDLLDDFLEQLSQIERDICLMRWTNYGKTSLQEIGQTFNLTRERIRQILSAIIKKLRGKILPNEKLYIEYFLSLIIEKPKVISFKDIEIIPLYHRKYGRNLYLAFLSELFPEVPFEGF
;
A
#
# COMPACT_ATOMS: atom_id res chain seq x y z
N MET A 1 14.48 26.97 8.08
CA MET A 1 13.88 26.62 6.78
C MET A 1 12.38 26.78 6.91
N ASN A 2 11.79 27.58 6.04
CA ASN A 2 10.34 27.81 5.99
C ASN A 2 9.62 26.57 5.38
N GLY A 3 8.30 26.43 5.57
CA GLY A 3 7.56 25.21 5.18
C GLY A 3 7.59 24.89 3.68
N LYS A 4 7.81 25.90 2.83
CA LYS A 4 7.95 25.76 1.37
C LYS A 4 9.32 25.20 0.97
N GLU A 5 10.41 25.65 1.62
CA GLU A 5 11.76 25.08 1.44
C GLU A 5 11.82 23.62 1.88
N GLN A 6 11.19 23.25 3.00
CA GLN A 6 11.18 21.85 3.48
C GLN A 6 10.41 20.92 2.55
N SER A 7 9.28 21.38 2.00
CA SER A 7 8.49 20.64 1.01
C SER A 7 9.29 20.40 -0.28
N ASN A 8 9.98 21.44 -0.77
CA ASN A 8 10.82 21.35 -1.97
C ASN A 8 12.02 20.40 -1.75
N LEU A 9 12.68 20.49 -0.59
CA LEU A 9 13.80 19.61 -0.26
C LEU A 9 13.39 18.12 -0.18
N LYS A 10 12.19 17.86 0.36
CA LYS A 10 11.64 16.50 0.44
C LYS A 10 11.32 15.94 -0.95
N PHE A 11 10.77 16.79 -1.84
CA PHE A 11 10.50 16.44 -3.23
C PHE A 11 11.77 16.09 -3.99
N VAL A 12 12.79 16.96 -3.93
CA VAL A 12 14.08 16.77 -4.61
C VAL A 12 14.82 15.52 -4.12
N LYS A 13 14.80 15.25 -2.80
CA LYS A 13 15.35 14.00 -2.24
C LYS A 13 14.58 12.76 -2.72
N GLY A 14 13.31 12.89 -3.03
CA GLY A 14 12.52 11.83 -3.68
C GLY A 14 13.06 11.56 -5.09
N LEU A 15 13.23 12.61 -5.90
CA LEU A 15 13.74 12.49 -7.27
C LEU A 15 15.12 11.84 -7.36
N LEU A 16 16.03 12.18 -6.44
CA LEU A 16 17.35 11.55 -6.38
C LEU A 16 17.26 10.03 -6.22
N LYS A 17 16.32 9.54 -5.42
CA LYS A 17 16.15 8.10 -5.16
C LYS A 17 15.68 7.32 -6.39
N GLU A 18 14.99 7.97 -7.31
CA GLU A 18 14.50 7.38 -8.56
C GLU A 18 15.58 7.28 -9.66
N THR A 19 16.73 7.95 -9.49
CA THR A 19 17.85 7.88 -10.43
C THR A 19 18.51 6.51 -10.42
N ILE A 20 19.09 6.11 -11.56
CA ILE A 20 19.77 4.81 -11.73
C ILE A 20 20.89 4.63 -10.68
N PHE A 21 21.64 5.68 -10.38
CA PHE A 21 22.72 5.63 -9.39
C PHE A 21 22.24 5.33 -7.96
N PHE A 22 21.02 5.75 -7.60
CA PHE A 22 20.47 5.51 -6.27
C PHE A 22 19.64 4.23 -6.19
N ASN A 23 18.80 3.98 -7.21
CA ASN A 23 17.92 2.80 -7.28
C ASN A 23 18.66 1.51 -7.66
N GLY A 24 19.81 1.62 -8.34
CA GLY A 24 20.67 0.47 -8.67
C GLY A 24 20.26 -0.30 -9.92
N ASN A 25 19.00 -0.19 -10.34
CA ASN A 25 18.48 -0.81 -11.55
C ASN A 25 18.57 0.14 -12.76
N GLY A 26 18.98 -0.38 -13.92
CA GLY A 26 19.12 0.38 -15.17
C GLY A 26 17.80 0.80 -15.82
N ASP A 27 16.66 0.60 -15.14
CA ASP A 27 15.32 1.04 -15.51
C ASP A 27 14.88 2.35 -14.82
N GLY A 28 15.74 2.90 -13.94
CA GLY A 28 15.51 4.16 -13.24
C GLY A 28 15.20 5.31 -14.18
N THR A 29 14.36 6.25 -13.71
CA THR A 29 13.92 7.37 -14.54
C THR A 29 15.14 8.18 -14.95
N LYS A 30 15.31 8.46 -16.26
CA LYS A 30 16.37 9.37 -16.72
C LYS A 30 16.04 10.77 -16.22
N VAL A 31 16.62 11.15 -15.08
CA VAL A 31 16.39 12.47 -14.50
C VAL A 31 17.24 13.48 -15.27
N GLN A 32 16.57 14.46 -15.88
CA GLN A 32 17.25 15.62 -16.45
C GLN A 32 17.49 16.62 -15.33
N ILE A 33 18.76 16.97 -15.18
CA ILE A 33 19.22 18.04 -14.31
C ILE A 33 19.95 19.06 -15.17
N THR A 34 20.07 20.28 -14.67
CA THR A 34 21.02 21.26 -15.23
C THR A 34 22.39 20.61 -15.38
N HIS A 35 23.05 20.93 -16.49
CA HIS A 35 24.37 20.38 -16.74
C HIS A 35 25.36 20.93 -15.71
N ILE A 36 25.75 20.07 -14.77
CA ILE A 36 26.72 20.38 -13.72
C ILE A 36 27.97 19.54 -14.00
N PRO A 37 29.10 20.16 -14.35
CA PRO A 37 30.37 19.46 -14.44
C PRO A 37 30.68 18.75 -13.13
N ILE A 38 31.13 17.50 -13.18
CA ILE A 38 31.39 16.70 -11.99
C ILE A 38 32.48 17.32 -11.10
N ALA A 39 33.37 18.12 -11.68
CA ALA A 39 34.38 18.89 -10.98
C ALA A 39 33.78 19.90 -9.98
N ASN A 40 32.57 20.40 -10.26
CA ASN A 40 31.84 21.37 -9.44
C ASN A 40 31.01 20.71 -8.34
N VAL A 41 31.01 19.37 -8.26
CA VAL A 41 30.40 18.62 -7.17
C VAL A 41 31.47 18.31 -6.13
N ASP A 42 31.17 18.57 -4.86
CA ASP A 42 32.06 18.31 -3.72
C ASP A 42 32.16 16.82 -3.39
N LEU A 43 32.73 16.05 -4.32
CA LEU A 43 33.03 14.64 -4.15
C LEU A 43 34.41 14.41 -3.54
N THR A 44 34.58 13.31 -2.81
CA THR A 44 35.90 12.89 -2.32
C THR A 44 36.93 12.74 -3.45
N VAL A 45 38.18 13.09 -3.17
CA VAL A 45 39.33 12.89 -4.09
C VAL A 45 39.39 11.45 -4.61
N ARG A 46 39.09 10.48 -3.73
CA ARG A 46 39.02 9.07 -4.08
C ARG A 46 38.00 8.78 -5.19
N PHE A 47 36.80 9.37 -5.11
CA PHE A 47 35.75 9.14 -6.10
C PHE A 47 36.01 9.91 -7.38
N LYS A 48 36.55 11.14 -7.30
CA LYS A 48 37.01 11.89 -8.48
C LYS A 48 38.03 11.07 -9.29
N ASN A 49 39.00 10.44 -8.64
CA ASN A 49 39.98 9.55 -9.29
C ASN A 49 39.38 8.26 -9.89
N ILE A 50 38.19 7.83 -9.43
CA ILE A 50 37.44 6.72 -10.04
C ILE A 50 36.76 7.20 -11.32
N LEU A 51 36.14 8.38 -11.29
CA LEU A 51 35.43 8.97 -12.43
C LEU A 51 36.38 9.43 -13.55
N GLU A 52 37.62 9.80 -13.24
CA GLU A 52 38.65 10.08 -14.26
C GLU A 52 38.94 8.90 -15.19
N LYS A 53 38.62 7.67 -14.75
CA LYS A 53 38.79 6.43 -15.53
C LYS A 53 37.53 6.06 -16.31
N THR A 54 36.50 6.89 -16.28
CA THR A 54 35.23 6.69 -16.98
C THR A 54 34.93 7.88 -17.89
N ASN A 55 33.84 7.80 -18.67
CA ASN A 55 33.38 8.92 -19.49
C ASN A 55 32.38 9.82 -18.74
N ILE A 56 32.36 9.78 -17.40
CA ILE A 56 31.43 10.56 -16.57
C ILE A 56 32.02 11.95 -16.34
N LYS A 57 31.46 12.96 -17.01
CA LYS A 57 31.97 14.34 -16.97
C LYS A 57 31.01 15.31 -16.30
N ALA A 58 29.73 14.96 -16.24
CA ALA A 58 28.69 15.71 -15.56
C ALA A 58 28.01 14.89 -14.45
N LEU A 59 27.38 15.58 -13.51
CA LEU A 59 26.55 14.96 -12.47
C LEU A 59 25.40 14.14 -13.09
N GLN A 60 24.87 14.58 -14.24
CA GLN A 60 23.82 13.86 -14.95
C GLN A 60 24.31 12.49 -15.45
N ASP A 61 25.55 12.41 -15.93
CA ASP A 61 26.13 11.15 -16.38
C ASP A 61 26.23 10.18 -15.19
N LEU A 62 26.67 10.69 -14.03
CA LEU A 62 26.81 9.88 -12.82
C LEU A 62 25.45 9.36 -12.33
N LEU A 63 24.42 10.21 -12.27
CA LEU A 63 23.07 9.83 -11.83
C LEU A 63 22.41 8.77 -12.73
N ASN A 64 22.81 8.73 -14.01
CA ASN A 64 22.34 7.74 -14.98
C ASN A 64 23.25 6.50 -15.10
N THR A 65 24.30 6.41 -14.30
CA THR A 65 25.22 5.26 -14.26
C THR A 65 24.83 4.30 -13.15
N SER A 66 24.82 3.00 -13.42
CA SER A 66 24.52 2.02 -12.37
C SER A 66 25.68 1.90 -11.38
N PRO A 67 25.42 1.78 -10.07
CA PRO A 67 26.44 1.44 -9.08
C PRO A 67 27.18 0.14 -9.41
N TYR A 68 26.53 -0.82 -10.10
CA TYR A 68 27.15 -2.08 -10.50
C TYR A 68 28.25 -1.86 -11.54
N GLU A 69 28.04 -0.94 -12.48
CA GLU A 69 29.06 -0.56 -13.47
C GLU A 69 30.28 0.07 -12.79
N LEU A 70 30.03 0.92 -11.78
CA LEU A 70 31.09 1.58 -11.03
C LEU A 70 31.85 0.62 -10.10
N LEU A 71 31.19 -0.40 -9.55
CA LEU A 71 31.83 -1.43 -8.71
C LEU A 71 32.79 -2.32 -9.51
N GLY A 72 32.67 -2.37 -10.84
CA GLY A 72 33.64 -3.03 -11.72
C GLY A 72 34.98 -2.30 -11.83
N ILE A 73 35.07 -1.04 -11.35
CA ILE A 73 36.27 -0.21 -11.46
C ILE A 73 37.19 -0.45 -10.26
N ARG A 74 38.48 -0.66 -10.55
CA ARG A 74 39.52 -0.83 -9.53
C ARG A 74 39.49 0.32 -8.51
N ASN A 75 39.45 -0.03 -7.23
CA ASN A 75 39.37 0.85 -6.04
C ASN A 75 37.99 1.48 -5.76
N CYS A 76 36.96 1.15 -6.54
CA CYS A 76 35.57 1.48 -6.25
C CYS A 76 34.91 0.36 -5.43
N GLY A 77 34.65 0.63 -4.15
CA GLY A 77 33.97 -0.31 -3.26
C GLY A 77 32.59 0.20 -2.84
N ARG A 78 31.78 -0.68 -2.25
CA ARG A 78 30.43 -0.33 -1.73
C ARG A 78 30.45 0.88 -0.78
N LYS A 79 31.51 1.01 0.03
CA LYS A 79 31.71 2.17 0.91
C LYS A 79 31.87 3.46 0.10
N SER A 80 32.66 3.45 -0.98
CA SER A 80 32.83 4.62 -1.86
C SER A 80 31.51 5.03 -2.51
N ILE A 81 30.72 4.09 -3.03
CA ILE A 81 29.38 4.38 -3.59
C ILE A 81 28.48 5.03 -2.55
N ARG A 82 28.45 4.47 -1.33
CA ARG A 82 27.62 5.01 -0.24
C ARG A 82 28.04 6.41 0.17
N ASP A 83 29.34 6.65 0.31
CA ASP A 83 29.87 7.95 0.71
C ASP A 83 29.55 9.00 -0.38
N THR A 84 29.68 8.65 -1.66
CA THR A 84 29.29 9.51 -2.79
C THR A 84 27.78 9.79 -2.86
N ARG A 85 26.92 8.81 -2.53
CA ARG A 85 25.47 9.07 -2.42
C ARG A 85 25.16 10.15 -1.39
N ASN A 86 25.83 10.11 -0.24
CA ASN A 86 25.65 11.13 0.79
C ASN A 86 26.17 12.51 0.33
N GLU A 87 27.31 12.53 -0.37
CA GLU A 87 27.88 13.77 -0.94
C GLU A 87 26.93 14.39 -1.96
N ILE A 88 26.33 13.59 -2.85
CA ILE A 88 25.33 14.05 -3.83
C ILE A 88 24.07 14.54 -3.13
N GLU A 89 23.53 13.79 -2.15
CA GLU A 89 22.35 14.22 -1.39
C GLU A 89 22.58 15.56 -0.69
N PHE A 90 23.78 15.75 -0.13
CA PHE A 90 24.16 16.99 0.53
C PHE A 90 24.29 18.14 -0.47
N PHE A 91 24.98 17.92 -1.59
CA PHE A 91 25.13 18.90 -2.66
C PHE A 91 23.76 19.36 -3.18
N VAL A 92 22.88 18.41 -3.52
CA VAL A 92 21.53 18.69 -3.99
C VAL A 92 20.68 19.40 -2.94
N SER A 93 20.87 19.11 -1.65
CA SER A 93 20.15 19.82 -0.58
C SER A 93 20.49 21.31 -0.49
N LYS A 94 21.69 21.70 -0.97
CA LYS A 94 22.15 23.09 -1.06
C LYS A 94 21.82 23.74 -2.40
N HIS A 95 21.60 22.93 -3.42
CA HIS A 95 21.34 23.35 -4.79
C HIS A 95 20.05 22.72 -5.34
N PRO A 96 18.87 22.94 -4.73
CA PRO A 96 17.62 22.36 -5.21
C PRO A 96 17.22 22.85 -6.62
N GLU A 97 17.72 24.02 -7.05
CA GLU A 97 17.50 24.63 -8.36
C GLU A 97 18.09 23.83 -9.53
N ILE A 98 18.97 22.86 -9.25
CA ILE A 98 19.62 22.06 -10.29
C ILE A 98 18.64 21.16 -11.02
N PHE A 99 17.51 20.86 -10.38
CA PHE A 99 16.34 20.30 -11.02
C PHE A 99 15.55 21.48 -11.62
N ASP A 100 16.11 22.06 -12.68
CA ASP A 100 15.50 23.16 -13.42
C ASP A 100 14.19 22.66 -14.01
N GLY A 101 13.11 23.42 -13.82
CA GLY A 101 11.71 23.00 -13.89
C GLY A 101 11.21 22.41 -15.22
N ASN A 102 12.08 22.08 -16.16
CA ASN A 102 11.82 21.25 -17.33
C ASN A 102 11.89 19.76 -16.96
N TYR A 103 10.90 19.35 -16.16
CA TYR A 103 10.61 17.95 -15.88
C TYR A 103 9.70 17.40 -16.98
N PHE A 104 10.24 16.62 -17.93
CA PHE A 104 9.43 15.79 -18.83
C PHE A 104 9.54 14.31 -18.43
N LYS A 105 8.74 13.92 -17.45
CA LYS A 105 7.56 13.08 -17.72
C LYS A 105 6.42 13.65 -16.90
N THR A 106 5.38 14.19 -17.55
CA THR A 106 4.16 14.58 -16.84
C THR A 106 3.55 13.32 -16.19
N GLN A 107 2.76 13.46 -15.13
CA GLN A 107 1.88 12.37 -14.66
C GLN A 107 1.13 11.76 -15.86
N GLU A 108 0.74 12.58 -16.84
CA GLU A 108 0.17 12.21 -18.15
C GLU A 108 0.99 11.27 -19.05
N GLU A 109 2.31 11.16 -18.87
CA GLU A 109 3.18 10.28 -19.65
C GLU A 109 3.47 8.94 -18.96
N LEU A 110 3.38 8.87 -17.63
CA LEU A 110 3.22 7.59 -16.90
C LEU A 110 1.87 6.94 -17.22
N LEU A 111 0.85 7.76 -17.50
CA LEU A 111 -0.50 7.36 -17.92
C LEU A 111 -0.58 6.84 -19.38
N LYS A 112 0.56 6.74 -20.10
CA LYS A 112 0.63 6.24 -21.50
C LYS A 112 1.29 4.87 -21.65
N GLU A 113 1.83 4.27 -20.59
CA GLU A 113 2.21 2.85 -20.63
C GLU A 113 0.95 1.99 -20.59
N THR A 114 0.35 1.84 -21.76
CA THR A 114 -0.74 0.86 -21.98
C THR A 114 -0.24 -0.56 -21.79
N ASN A 115 1.07 -0.81 -21.73
CA ASN A 115 1.60 -2.14 -21.47
C ASN A 115 1.86 -2.34 -19.98
N VAL A 116 0.91 -2.97 -19.30
CA VAL A 116 1.01 -3.36 -17.89
C VAL A 116 1.38 -4.84 -17.85
N PRO A 117 2.58 -5.26 -17.41
CA PRO A 117 3.05 -6.65 -17.54
C PRO A 117 2.07 -7.74 -17.09
N LEU A 118 1.31 -7.51 -16.02
CA LEU A 118 0.30 -8.46 -15.54
C LEU A 118 -0.92 -8.56 -16.49
N PHE A 119 -1.32 -7.46 -17.12
CA PHE A 119 -2.51 -7.35 -17.96
C PHE A 119 -2.21 -7.30 -19.47
N GLY A 120 -0.94 -7.19 -19.86
CA GLY A 120 -0.52 -6.87 -21.22
C GLY A 120 -0.96 -5.46 -21.62
N LYS A 121 -1.41 -5.32 -22.88
CA LYS A 121 -1.88 -4.05 -23.42
C LYS A 121 -3.30 -3.72 -22.92
N VAL A 122 -3.47 -2.57 -22.27
CA VAL A 122 -4.71 -2.08 -21.67
C VAL A 122 -5.09 -0.68 -22.19
N SER A 123 -6.29 -0.20 -21.87
CA SER A 123 -6.70 1.18 -22.19
C SER A 123 -6.02 2.19 -21.27
N ASN A 124 -5.88 3.44 -21.73
CA ASN A 124 -5.36 4.53 -20.88
C ASN A 124 -6.21 4.72 -19.63
N ASP A 125 -7.55 4.65 -19.72
CA ASP A 125 -8.44 4.74 -18.57
C ASP A 125 -8.13 3.67 -17.51
N PHE A 126 -7.92 2.42 -17.94
CA PHE A 126 -7.58 1.34 -17.03
C PHE A 126 -6.19 1.49 -16.43
N ALA A 127 -5.18 1.88 -17.22
CA ALA A 127 -3.84 2.19 -16.72
C ALA A 127 -3.88 3.31 -15.67
N ASN A 128 -4.68 4.34 -15.88
CA ASN A 128 -4.88 5.44 -14.94
C ASN A 128 -5.50 4.96 -13.63
N LYS A 129 -6.51 4.08 -13.71
CA LYS A 129 -7.12 3.47 -12.52
C LYS A 129 -6.13 2.60 -11.75
N LEU A 130 -5.30 1.81 -12.45
CA LEU A 130 -4.23 1.02 -11.83
C LEU A 130 -3.19 1.90 -11.11
N TYR A 131 -2.79 3.01 -11.74
CA TYR A 131 -1.83 3.94 -11.14
C TYR A 131 -2.34 4.54 -9.82
N LYS A 132 -3.64 4.85 -9.72
CA LYS A 132 -4.26 5.39 -8.50
C LYS A 132 -4.22 4.43 -7.31
N ILE A 133 -4.11 3.13 -7.57
CA ILE A 133 -4.19 2.08 -6.55
C ILE A 133 -2.84 1.38 -6.31
N LYS A 134 -1.77 1.86 -6.96
CA LYS A 134 -0.45 1.21 -6.98
C LYS A 134 0.15 1.00 -5.58
N ASP A 135 -0.15 1.91 -4.65
CA ASP A 135 0.42 1.93 -3.29
C ASP A 135 -0.36 1.04 -2.29
N ILE A 136 -1.48 0.41 -2.71
CA ILE A 136 -2.25 -0.50 -1.86
C ILE A 136 -1.41 -1.75 -1.58
N PHE A 137 -1.33 -2.17 -0.31
CA PHE A 137 -0.60 -3.38 0.07
C PHE A 137 -1.39 -4.64 -0.30
N LEU A 138 -0.70 -5.69 -0.77
CA LEU A 138 -1.32 -6.96 -1.17
C LEU A 138 -1.99 -7.68 0.01
N CYS A 139 -1.51 -7.44 1.24
CA CYS A 139 -2.19 -7.95 2.44
C CYS A 139 -3.61 -7.38 2.62
N GLN A 140 -3.93 -6.27 1.97
CA GLN A 140 -5.22 -5.58 2.02
C GLN A 140 -6.19 -6.03 0.91
N ILE A 141 -5.79 -6.99 0.08
CA ILE A 141 -6.59 -7.46 -1.07
C ILE A 141 -7.24 -8.80 -0.73
N ASN A 142 -8.45 -9.00 -1.26
CA ASN A 142 -9.24 -10.22 -1.12
C ASN A 142 -8.76 -11.37 -2.04
N LEU A 143 -7.48 -11.70 -1.97
CA LEU A 143 -6.94 -12.84 -2.72
C LEU A 143 -7.24 -14.14 -1.99
N PRO A 144 -7.57 -15.24 -2.70
CA PRO A 144 -7.62 -16.58 -2.14
C PRO A 144 -6.37 -16.87 -1.32
N ILE A 145 -6.53 -17.44 -0.11
CA ILE A 145 -5.44 -17.65 0.87
C ILE A 145 -4.20 -18.28 0.24
N ARG A 146 -4.38 -19.27 -0.63
CA ARG A 146 -3.28 -19.94 -1.35
C ARG A 146 -2.44 -18.98 -2.22
N ILE A 147 -3.09 -18.02 -2.86
CA ILE A 147 -2.47 -17.02 -3.75
C ILE A 147 -1.83 -15.94 -2.89
N LYS A 148 -2.56 -15.48 -1.87
CA LYS A 148 -2.11 -14.45 -0.94
C LYS A 148 -0.83 -14.88 -0.21
N ASN A 149 -0.81 -16.10 0.35
CA ASN A 149 0.36 -16.64 1.01
C ASN A 149 1.54 -16.78 0.05
N TYR A 150 1.31 -17.28 -1.17
CA TYR A 150 2.37 -17.37 -2.18
C TYR A 150 3.01 -16.02 -2.48
N LEU A 151 2.18 -14.99 -2.70
CA LEU A 151 2.70 -13.65 -3.01
C LEU A 151 3.41 -13.04 -1.80
N LEU A 152 2.83 -13.15 -0.61
CA LEU A 152 3.40 -12.54 0.60
C LEU A 152 4.63 -13.28 1.16
N ASP A 153 4.78 -14.57 0.85
CA ASP A 153 6.00 -15.34 1.18
C ASP A 153 7.21 -14.85 0.37
N ASP A 154 6.97 -14.25 -0.81
CA ASP A 154 8.01 -13.64 -1.63
C ASP A 154 8.14 -12.14 -1.32
N THR A 155 9.30 -11.77 -0.77
CA THR A 155 9.58 -10.40 -0.33
C THR A 155 9.50 -9.33 -1.42
N THR A 156 9.46 -9.74 -2.70
CA THR A 156 9.28 -8.84 -3.84
C THR A 156 7.87 -8.30 -3.98
N PHE A 157 6.86 -8.97 -3.41
CA PHE A 157 5.46 -8.58 -3.57
C PHE A 157 4.92 -7.97 -2.28
N ARG A 158 4.76 -6.65 -2.26
CA ARG A 158 4.18 -5.93 -1.12
C ARG A 158 2.97 -5.10 -1.52
N THR A 159 2.99 -4.49 -2.69
CA THR A 159 1.92 -3.59 -3.16
C THR A 159 1.33 -4.03 -4.50
N ILE A 160 0.23 -3.39 -4.91
CA ILE A 160 -0.34 -3.55 -6.25
C ILE A 160 0.68 -3.18 -7.32
N GLU A 161 1.54 -2.17 -7.09
CA GLU A 161 2.62 -1.80 -8.02
C GLU A 161 3.56 -2.97 -8.31
N ASP A 162 4.02 -3.66 -7.26
CA ASP A 162 4.90 -4.83 -7.39
C ASP A 162 4.22 -5.92 -8.21
N LEU A 163 2.92 -6.12 -7.99
CA LEU A 163 2.13 -7.14 -8.65
C LEU A 163 1.90 -6.84 -10.14
N ILE A 164 1.53 -5.61 -10.50
CA ILE A 164 1.19 -5.25 -11.89
C ILE A 164 2.42 -5.14 -12.80
N LYS A 165 3.62 -4.95 -12.22
CA LYS A 165 4.91 -4.89 -12.93
C LYS A 165 5.48 -6.27 -13.27
N VAL A 166 4.92 -7.35 -12.76
CA VAL A 166 5.36 -8.72 -13.08
C VAL A 166 4.57 -9.28 -14.26
N ASP A 167 5.29 -9.80 -15.26
CA ASP A 167 4.65 -10.51 -16.38
C ASP A 167 3.88 -11.71 -15.83
N ALA A 168 2.62 -11.85 -16.24
CA ALA A 168 1.76 -12.96 -15.86
C ALA A 168 2.44 -14.34 -16.04
N LYS A 169 3.29 -14.51 -17.05
CA LYS A 169 4.05 -15.74 -17.29
C LYS A 169 5.06 -16.06 -16.20
N ASN A 170 5.66 -15.03 -15.60
CA ASN A 170 6.65 -15.18 -14.53
C ASN A 170 6.02 -15.57 -13.19
N LEU A 171 4.70 -15.35 -13.03
CA LEU A 171 3.95 -15.84 -11.87
C LEU A 171 3.67 -17.35 -11.90
N ILE A 172 3.79 -18.00 -13.08
CA ILE A 172 3.44 -19.42 -13.29
C ILE A 172 4.56 -20.39 -12.84
N VAL A 173 5.70 -19.87 -12.36
CA VAL A 173 6.97 -20.62 -12.40
C VAL A 173 7.06 -21.81 -11.41
N LYS A 174 6.23 -21.93 -10.35
CA LYS A 174 6.16 -23.17 -9.53
C LYS A 174 4.80 -23.46 -8.86
N LYS A 175 4.43 -24.75 -8.90
CA LYS A 175 3.45 -25.61 -8.17
C LYS A 175 2.12 -25.06 -7.58
N ASN A 176 1.92 -23.77 -7.32
CA ASN A 176 0.75 -23.25 -6.60
C ASN A 176 0.00 -22.09 -7.32
N ILE A 177 0.60 -21.44 -8.32
CA ILE A 177 -0.06 -20.43 -9.15
C ILE A 177 -0.19 -20.96 -10.58
N GLY A 178 -1.45 -21.21 -10.99
CA GLY A 178 -1.82 -21.57 -12.36
C GLY A 178 -2.53 -20.41 -13.07
N ARG A 179 -2.99 -20.67 -14.30
CA ARG A 179 -3.75 -19.68 -15.10
C ARG A 179 -4.96 -19.13 -14.33
N ASP A 180 -5.73 -19.99 -13.68
CA ASP A 180 -6.90 -19.58 -12.89
C ASP A 180 -6.53 -18.66 -11.72
N SER A 181 -5.34 -18.84 -11.15
CA SER A 181 -4.86 -17.97 -10.08
C SER A 181 -4.52 -16.57 -10.60
N ILE A 182 -3.97 -16.47 -11.80
CA ILE A 182 -3.70 -15.19 -12.47
C ILE A 182 -5.01 -14.47 -12.79
N GLU A 183 -6.01 -15.18 -13.30
CA GLU A 183 -7.32 -14.57 -13.57
C GLU A 183 -7.99 -14.10 -12.28
N GLN A 184 -7.92 -14.88 -11.20
CA GLN A 184 -8.39 -14.45 -9.88
C GLN A 184 -7.69 -13.17 -9.39
N ILE A 185 -6.36 -13.08 -9.55
CA ILE A 185 -5.61 -11.87 -9.22
C ILE A 185 -6.10 -10.67 -10.04
N LYS A 186 -6.22 -10.84 -11.36
CA LYS A 186 -6.67 -9.78 -12.26
C LYS A 186 -8.07 -9.32 -11.92
N GLU A 187 -8.99 -10.24 -11.65
CA GLU A 187 -10.38 -9.93 -11.27
C GLU A 187 -10.42 -9.08 -10.00
N GLU A 188 -9.66 -9.43 -8.97
CA GLU A 188 -9.60 -8.65 -7.73
C GLU A 188 -9.02 -7.26 -7.96
N VAL A 189 -7.94 -7.14 -8.74
CA VAL A 189 -7.38 -5.82 -9.10
C VAL A 189 -8.40 -5.00 -9.91
N ILE A 190 -9.12 -5.62 -10.87
CA ILE A 190 -10.16 -4.96 -11.65
C ILE A 190 -11.30 -4.45 -10.76
N LYS A 191 -11.75 -5.23 -9.77
CA LYS A 191 -12.79 -4.80 -8.83
C LYS A 191 -12.38 -3.52 -8.09
N ILE A 192 -11.13 -3.45 -7.64
CA ILE A 192 -10.58 -2.26 -6.96
C ILE A 192 -10.51 -1.07 -7.93
N THR A 193 -10.13 -1.28 -9.18
CA THR A 193 -10.08 -0.18 -10.18
C THR A 193 -11.44 0.39 -10.60
N ASN A 194 -12.49 -0.43 -10.59
CA ASN A 194 -13.83 -0.08 -11.07
C ASN A 194 -14.75 0.46 -9.97
N TYR A 195 -14.13 0.89 -8.89
CA TYR A 195 -14.78 1.45 -7.75
C TYR A 195 -15.58 2.73 -8.09
N ASP A 196 -16.91 2.67 -7.98
CA ASP A 196 -17.84 3.71 -8.45
C ASP A 196 -18.15 4.74 -7.36
N THR A 197 -17.32 5.79 -7.28
CA THR A 197 -17.41 6.89 -6.29
C THR A 197 -18.81 7.50 -6.13
N ASN A 198 -19.65 7.47 -7.17
CA ASN A 198 -20.99 8.04 -7.12
C ASN A 198 -21.99 7.18 -6.31
N LYS A 199 -21.84 5.85 -6.33
CA LYS A 199 -22.67 4.94 -5.52
C LYS A 199 -22.35 5.02 -4.04
N ILE A 200 -21.08 5.23 -3.69
CA ILE A 200 -20.67 5.38 -2.29
C ILE A 200 -21.16 6.69 -1.72
N ASN A 201 -21.12 7.78 -2.48
CA ASN A 201 -21.72 9.04 -2.05
C ASN A 201 -23.22 8.85 -1.77
N ALA A 202 -23.94 8.04 -2.54
CA ALA A 202 -25.34 7.71 -2.27
C ALA A 202 -25.51 6.86 -0.99
N LEU A 203 -24.62 5.88 -0.74
CA LEU A 203 -24.62 5.07 0.49
C LEU A 203 -24.28 5.90 1.75
N LEU A 204 -23.28 6.78 1.66
CA LEU A 204 -22.85 7.68 2.74
C LEU A 204 -23.91 8.73 3.09
N ASN A 205 -24.81 9.02 2.16
CA ASN A 205 -25.95 9.90 2.35
C ASN A 205 -27.20 9.17 2.90
N ASP A 206 -27.17 7.85 3.06
CA ASP A 206 -28.21 7.11 3.79
C ASP A 206 -27.88 7.14 5.30
N PRO A 207 -28.72 7.76 6.15
CA PRO A 207 -28.45 7.97 7.58
C PRO A 207 -28.35 6.68 8.43
N LYS A 208 -28.37 5.49 7.83
CA LYS A 208 -28.03 4.22 8.47
C LYS A 208 -26.63 3.79 8.10
N TYR A 209 -25.67 4.49 8.67
CA TYR A 209 -24.26 4.17 8.54
C TYR A 209 -23.96 2.80 9.14
N ILE A 210 -22.94 2.08 8.63
CA ILE A 210 -22.64 0.72 9.09
C ILE A 210 -22.40 0.63 10.60
N LEU A 211 -21.84 1.68 11.22
CA LEU A 211 -21.64 1.73 12.67
C LEU A 211 -22.96 1.85 13.44
N ASP A 212 -23.98 2.51 12.89
CA ASP A 212 -25.30 2.63 13.52
C ASP A 212 -26.03 1.29 13.47
N LEU A 213 -25.88 0.56 12.35
CA LEU A 213 -26.37 -0.82 12.24
C LEU A 213 -25.68 -1.74 13.25
N LEU A 214 -24.39 -1.54 13.52
CA LEU A 214 -23.66 -2.27 14.57
C LEU A 214 -24.17 -1.90 15.95
N ASP A 215 -24.43 -0.62 16.22
CA ASP A 215 -25.03 -0.17 17.48
C ASP A 215 -26.38 -0.86 17.72
N ASP A 216 -27.30 -0.78 16.76
CA ASP A 216 -28.61 -1.44 16.83
C ASP A 216 -28.49 -2.96 16.99
N PHE A 217 -27.53 -3.58 16.30
CA PHE A 217 -27.30 -5.02 16.40
C PHE A 217 -26.80 -5.44 17.79
N LEU A 218 -25.83 -4.70 18.34
CA LEU A 218 -25.26 -4.99 19.65
C LEU A 218 -26.30 -4.87 20.76
N GLU A 219 -27.23 -3.94 20.62
CA GLU A 219 -28.34 -3.77 21.56
C GLU A 219 -29.35 -4.91 21.54
N GLN A 220 -29.51 -5.58 20.40
CA GLN A 220 -30.38 -6.74 20.25
C GLN A 220 -29.77 -8.04 20.78
N LEU A 221 -28.45 -8.08 21.01
CA LEU A 221 -27.80 -9.22 21.65
C LEU A 221 -28.23 -9.32 23.11
N SER A 222 -28.42 -10.56 23.58
CA SER A 222 -28.56 -10.84 25.00
C SER A 222 -27.32 -10.38 25.77
N GLN A 223 -27.48 -10.10 27.07
CA GLN A 223 -26.36 -9.64 27.90
C GLN A 223 -25.17 -10.60 27.83
N ILE A 224 -25.43 -11.91 27.89
CA ILE A 224 -24.39 -12.96 27.80
C ILE A 224 -23.69 -12.92 26.43
N GLU A 225 -24.43 -12.87 25.33
CA GLU A 225 -23.83 -12.79 23.98
C GLU A 225 -22.97 -11.52 23.84
N ARG A 226 -23.46 -10.38 24.36
CA ARG A 226 -22.73 -9.10 24.34
C ARG A 226 -21.46 -9.15 25.17
N ASP A 227 -21.49 -9.73 26.36
CA ASP A 227 -20.32 -9.86 27.23
C ASP A 227 -19.27 -10.80 26.61
N ILE A 228 -19.70 -11.90 25.98
CA ILE A 228 -18.83 -12.79 25.21
C ILE A 228 -18.14 -12.03 24.07
N CYS A 229 -18.89 -11.21 23.32
CA CYS A 229 -18.33 -10.36 22.25
C CYS A 229 -17.32 -9.34 22.81
N LEU A 230 -17.65 -8.66 23.91
CA LEU A 230 -16.77 -7.69 24.55
C LEU A 230 -15.45 -8.35 24.99
N MET A 231 -15.52 -9.48 25.70
CA MET A 231 -14.33 -10.23 26.11
C MET A 231 -13.48 -10.68 24.93
N ARG A 232 -14.11 -11.12 23.83
CA ARG A 232 -13.39 -11.60 22.64
C ARG A 232 -12.73 -10.46 21.87
N TRP A 233 -13.44 -9.37 21.63
CA TRP A 233 -13.10 -8.43 20.56
C TRP A 233 -12.60 -7.07 21.03
N THR A 234 -12.77 -6.68 22.30
CA THR A 234 -12.26 -5.39 22.78
C THR A 234 -10.74 -5.37 23.01
N ASN A 235 -10.14 -6.54 23.27
CA ASN A 235 -8.70 -6.71 23.51
C ASN A 235 -7.98 -7.34 22.31
N TYR A 236 -8.38 -7.00 21.08
CA TYR A 236 -7.76 -7.51 19.84
C TYR A 236 -7.67 -9.04 19.75
N GLY A 237 -8.70 -9.76 20.21
CA GLY A 237 -8.71 -11.23 20.15
C GLY A 237 -7.75 -11.94 21.12
N LYS A 238 -7.08 -11.21 22.01
CA LYS A 238 -6.10 -11.78 22.97
C LYS A 238 -6.75 -12.70 24.00
N THR A 239 -8.01 -12.44 24.36
CA THR A 239 -8.76 -13.35 25.24
C THR A 239 -9.09 -14.61 24.45
N SER A 240 -8.59 -15.75 24.93
CA SER A 240 -8.79 -17.02 24.24
C SER A 240 -10.22 -17.52 24.39
N LEU A 241 -10.71 -18.29 23.42
CA LEU A 241 -12.03 -18.93 23.52
C LEU A 241 -12.15 -19.86 24.74
N GLN A 242 -11.01 -20.36 25.23
CA GLN A 242 -10.95 -21.21 26.42
C GLN A 242 -11.12 -20.39 27.70
N GLU A 243 -10.45 -19.23 27.81
CA GLU A 243 -10.60 -18.30 28.93
C GLU A 243 -12.04 -17.79 29.03
N ILE A 244 -12.64 -17.39 27.90
CA ILE A 244 -14.06 -16.98 27.84
C ILE A 244 -14.96 -18.15 28.28
N GLY A 245 -14.67 -19.36 27.80
CA GLY A 245 -15.41 -20.56 28.20
C GLY A 245 -15.39 -20.78 29.71
N GLN A 246 -14.24 -20.62 30.36
CA GLN A 246 -14.11 -20.72 31.82
C GLN A 246 -14.96 -19.66 32.54
N THR A 247 -14.98 -18.41 32.07
CA THR A 247 -15.79 -17.33 32.66
C THR A 247 -17.30 -17.62 32.61
N PHE A 248 -17.79 -18.19 31.52
CA PHE A 248 -19.21 -18.48 31.33
C PHE A 248 -19.62 -19.92 31.67
N ASN A 249 -18.68 -20.74 32.18
CA ASN A 249 -18.88 -22.18 32.41
C ASN A 249 -19.35 -22.92 31.13
N LEU A 250 -18.72 -22.62 29.99
CA LEU A 250 -18.98 -23.19 28.68
C LEU A 250 -17.70 -23.79 28.09
N THR A 251 -17.85 -24.76 27.19
CA THR A 251 -16.70 -25.30 26.45
C THR A 251 -16.18 -24.28 25.44
N ARG A 252 -14.88 -24.38 25.12
CA ARG A 252 -14.24 -23.59 24.03
C ARG A 252 -15.05 -23.65 22.74
N GLU A 253 -15.52 -24.84 22.38
CA GLU A 253 -16.30 -25.06 21.15
C GLU A 253 -17.68 -24.39 21.23
N ARG A 254 -18.32 -24.38 22.40
CA ARG A 254 -19.59 -23.68 22.59
C ARG A 254 -19.44 -22.17 22.42
N ILE A 255 -18.37 -21.57 22.96
CA ILE A 255 -18.06 -20.15 22.74
C ILE A 255 -17.86 -19.86 21.25
N ARG A 256 -17.10 -20.71 20.54
CA ARG A 256 -16.89 -20.58 19.10
C ARG A 256 -18.22 -20.58 18.33
N GLN A 257 -19.13 -21.50 18.66
CA GLN A 257 -20.44 -21.60 18.04
C GLN A 257 -21.30 -20.35 18.28
N ILE A 258 -21.28 -19.80 19.49
CA ILE A 258 -22.00 -18.56 19.83
C ILE A 258 -21.48 -17.39 18.97
N LEU A 259 -20.16 -17.17 18.96
CA LEU A 259 -19.54 -16.10 18.17
C LEU A 259 -19.83 -16.26 16.68
N SER A 260 -19.69 -17.47 16.12
CA SER A 260 -20.03 -17.74 14.71
C SER A 260 -21.50 -17.48 14.40
N ALA A 261 -22.42 -17.80 15.32
CA ALA A 261 -23.83 -17.51 15.14
C ALA A 261 -24.13 -16.01 15.16
N ILE A 262 -23.46 -15.25 16.03
CA ILE A 262 -23.57 -13.78 16.11
C ILE A 262 -23.10 -13.13 14.80
N ILE A 263 -21.89 -13.49 14.32
CA ILE A 263 -21.38 -12.99 13.03
C ILE A 263 -22.32 -13.34 11.88
N LYS A 264 -22.87 -14.56 11.85
CA LYS A 264 -23.85 -14.96 10.84
C LYS A 264 -25.13 -14.12 10.87
N LYS A 265 -25.68 -13.84 12.06
CA LYS A 265 -26.86 -12.97 12.22
C LYS A 265 -26.57 -11.56 11.69
N LEU A 266 -25.41 -11.00 12.04
CA LEU A 266 -24.99 -9.67 11.62
C LEU A 266 -24.78 -9.60 10.10
N ARG A 267 -24.08 -10.57 9.52
CA ARG A 267 -23.87 -10.65 8.06
C ARG A 267 -25.21 -10.68 7.31
N GLY A 268 -26.23 -11.37 7.84
CA GLY A 268 -27.58 -11.35 7.26
C GLY A 268 -28.21 -9.96 7.17
N LYS A 269 -27.90 -9.04 8.11
CA LYS A 269 -28.35 -7.65 8.05
C LYS A 269 -27.57 -6.78 7.06
N ILE A 270 -26.31 -7.15 6.82
CA ILE A 270 -25.38 -6.42 5.95
C ILE A 270 -25.49 -6.86 4.50
N LEU A 271 -25.84 -8.13 4.25
CA LEU A 271 -25.92 -8.77 2.94
C LEU A 271 -26.59 -7.91 1.84
N PRO A 272 -27.70 -7.18 2.10
CA PRO A 272 -28.32 -6.32 1.08
C PRO A 272 -27.37 -5.24 0.52
N ASN A 273 -26.41 -4.78 1.33
CA ASN A 273 -25.48 -3.69 1.04
C ASN A 273 -24.01 -4.13 1.12
N GLU A 274 -23.70 -5.43 1.24
CA GLU A 274 -22.33 -5.94 1.46
C GLU A 274 -21.37 -5.42 0.40
N LYS A 275 -21.78 -5.47 -0.88
CA LYS A 275 -20.99 -4.94 -1.99
C LYS A 275 -20.71 -3.45 -1.85
N LEU A 276 -21.71 -2.66 -1.42
CA LEU A 276 -21.59 -1.21 -1.25
C LEU A 276 -20.66 -0.85 -0.09
N TYR A 277 -20.62 -1.65 0.97
CA TYR A 277 -19.69 -1.45 2.09
C TYR A 277 -18.25 -1.82 1.73
N ILE A 278 -18.03 -2.97 1.06
CA ILE A 278 -16.71 -3.35 0.52
C ILE A 278 -16.22 -2.23 -0.38
N GLU A 279 -17.09 -1.79 -1.28
CA GLU A 279 -16.90 -0.60 -2.06
C GLU A 279 -16.45 0.55 -1.14
N TYR A 280 -17.29 1.07 -0.24
CA TYR A 280 -16.93 2.17 0.66
C TYR A 280 -15.53 2.03 1.30
N PHE A 281 -15.19 0.88 1.88
CA PHE A 281 -13.88 0.67 2.49
C PHE A 281 -12.71 0.76 1.49
N LEU A 282 -12.90 0.29 0.26
CA LEU A 282 -11.89 0.44 -0.79
C LEU A 282 -11.65 1.91 -1.16
N SER A 283 -12.65 2.82 -1.11
CA SER A 283 -12.40 4.27 -1.30
C SER A 283 -11.37 4.78 -0.31
N LEU A 284 -11.55 4.43 0.96
CA LEU A 284 -10.76 4.96 2.06
C LEU A 284 -9.30 4.53 1.91
N ILE A 285 -9.08 3.27 1.50
CA ILE A 285 -7.73 2.73 1.26
C ILE A 285 -7.09 3.41 0.05
N ILE A 286 -7.85 3.70 -1.00
CA ILE A 286 -7.34 4.43 -2.18
C ILE A 286 -6.96 5.87 -1.81
N GLU A 287 -7.79 6.56 -1.04
CA GLU A 287 -7.52 7.93 -0.61
C GLU A 287 -6.32 8.00 0.35
N LYS A 288 -6.20 7.02 1.25
CA LYS A 288 -5.13 6.89 2.24
C LYS A 288 -4.70 5.42 2.34
N PRO A 289 -3.62 5.00 1.65
CA PRO A 289 -3.15 3.62 1.64
C PRO A 289 -2.50 3.23 2.97
N LYS A 290 -3.35 3.09 4.00
CA LYS A 290 -3.05 2.69 5.38
C LYS A 290 -4.19 1.79 5.86
N VAL A 291 -4.00 1.15 7.02
CA VAL A 291 -5.10 0.48 7.72
C VAL A 291 -6.23 1.49 7.98
N ILE A 292 -7.47 1.07 7.80
CA ILE A 292 -8.65 1.89 8.06
C ILE A 292 -8.81 2.03 9.57
N SER A 293 -8.63 3.24 10.10
CA SER A 293 -8.85 3.54 11.50
C SER A 293 -10.34 3.82 11.77
N PHE A 294 -10.74 3.76 13.03
CA PHE A 294 -12.12 4.11 13.40
C PHE A 294 -12.51 5.53 12.96
N LYS A 295 -11.55 6.47 12.91
CA LYS A 295 -11.77 7.87 12.51
C LYS A 295 -12.01 8.03 11.01
N ASP A 296 -11.51 7.11 10.18
CA ASP A 296 -11.75 7.15 8.74
C ASP A 296 -13.19 6.71 8.40
N ILE A 297 -13.81 5.97 9.32
CA ILE A 297 -15.16 5.41 9.24
C ILE A 297 -16.16 6.36 9.94
N GLU A 298 -15.80 6.94 11.08
CA GLU A 298 -16.68 7.86 11.81
C GLU A 298 -16.79 9.26 11.14
N ILE A 299 -17.57 9.35 10.06
CA ILE A 299 -17.73 10.57 9.24
C ILE A 299 -18.55 11.65 9.96
N ILE A 300 -19.47 11.27 10.85
CA ILE A 300 -20.29 12.22 11.62
C ILE A 300 -20.22 11.87 13.11
N PRO A 301 -19.66 12.75 13.97
CA PRO A 301 -19.61 12.55 15.41
C PRO A 301 -20.97 12.89 16.07
N LEU A 302 -22.09 12.43 15.49
CA LEU A 302 -23.41 12.86 15.93
C LEU A 302 -23.88 12.18 17.23
N TYR A 303 -23.24 11.09 17.66
CA TYR A 303 -23.54 10.44 18.93
C TYR A 303 -22.27 9.82 19.51
N HIS A 304 -22.07 9.95 20.83
CA HIS A 304 -21.07 9.13 21.52
C HIS A 304 -21.40 7.65 21.26
N ARG A 305 -20.50 6.95 20.57
CA ARG A 305 -20.61 5.51 20.32
C ARG A 305 -20.79 4.77 21.64
N LYS A 306 -21.75 3.84 21.69
CA LYS A 306 -22.13 3.15 22.93
C LYS A 306 -21.02 2.22 23.45
N TYR A 307 -20.14 1.77 22.56
CA TYR A 307 -19.04 0.87 22.88
C TYR A 307 -17.68 1.47 22.49
N GLY A 308 -16.60 0.82 22.94
CA GLY A 308 -15.24 1.20 22.55
C GLY A 308 -14.98 0.94 21.07
N ARG A 309 -14.21 1.83 20.43
CA ARG A 309 -13.85 1.80 18.99
C ARG A 309 -13.35 0.43 18.50
N ASN A 310 -12.56 -0.25 19.33
CA ASN A 310 -12.01 -1.57 19.03
C ASN A 310 -13.09 -2.63 18.79
N LEU A 311 -14.23 -2.54 19.47
CA LEU A 311 -15.32 -3.49 19.28
C LEU A 311 -15.88 -3.38 17.86
N TYR A 312 -16.11 -2.16 17.37
CA TYR A 312 -16.60 -1.93 16.01
C TYR A 312 -15.59 -2.40 14.96
N LEU A 313 -14.32 -2.03 15.11
CA LEU A 313 -13.26 -2.46 14.19
C LEU A 313 -13.13 -3.99 14.15
N ALA A 314 -13.27 -4.66 15.29
CA ALA A 314 -13.27 -6.12 15.34
C ALA A 314 -14.44 -6.74 14.57
N PHE A 315 -15.67 -6.23 14.77
CA PHE A 315 -16.84 -6.71 14.03
C PHE A 315 -16.68 -6.48 12.53
N LEU A 316 -16.19 -5.30 12.14
CA LEU A 316 -15.93 -4.99 10.73
C LEU A 316 -14.86 -5.92 10.14
N SER A 317 -13.78 -6.22 10.89
CA SER A 317 -12.76 -7.19 10.47
C SER A 317 -13.31 -8.61 10.31
N GLU A 318 -14.20 -9.07 11.21
CA GLU A 318 -14.85 -10.38 11.09
C GLU A 318 -15.82 -10.45 9.91
N LEU A 319 -16.48 -9.32 9.59
CA LEU A 319 -17.44 -9.23 8.50
C LEU A 319 -16.78 -9.12 7.13
N PHE A 320 -15.71 -8.32 7.05
CA PHE A 320 -14.93 -8.00 5.87
C PHE A 320 -13.46 -8.34 6.12
N PRO A 321 -13.11 -9.64 6.21
CA PRO A 321 -11.75 -10.10 6.52
C PRO A 321 -10.71 -9.66 5.48
N GLU A 322 -11.17 -9.25 4.29
CA GLU A 322 -10.35 -8.67 3.24
C GLU A 322 -9.95 -7.20 3.49
N VAL A 323 -10.67 -6.48 4.36
CA VAL A 323 -10.44 -5.07 4.61
C VAL A 323 -9.50 -4.87 5.81
N PRO A 324 -8.40 -4.12 5.67
CA PRO A 324 -7.40 -3.93 6.71
C PRO A 324 -7.84 -2.89 7.74
N PHE A 325 -8.53 -3.30 8.80
CA PHE A 325 -8.90 -2.41 9.91
C PHE A 325 -7.79 -2.28 10.96
N GLU A 326 -7.70 -1.13 11.62
CA GLU A 326 -6.68 -0.89 12.65
C GLU A 326 -6.79 -1.91 13.80
N GLY A 327 -5.69 -2.64 14.05
CA GLY A 327 -5.55 -3.58 15.16
C GLY A 327 -6.04 -5.01 14.88
N PHE A 328 -6.46 -5.33 13.64
CA PHE A 328 -6.97 -6.65 13.28
C PHE A 328 -6.36 -7.18 11.98
#